data_AF-A0A3D1TQM9-F1
#
_entry.id   AF-A0A3D1TQM9-F1
#
_cell.length_a   1.000
_cell.length_b   1.000
_cell.length_c   1.000
_cell.angle_alpha   90.00
_cell.angle_beta   90.00
_cell.angle_gamma   90.00
#
_symmetry.space_group_name_H-M   'P 1'
#
loop_
_entity.id
_entity.type
_entity.pdbx_description
1 polymer ?
#
loop_
_entity_poly.entity_id
_entity_poly.type
_entity_poly.pdbx_seq_one_letter_code
_entity_poly.pdbx_strand_id
1 'polypeptide(L)' 'MAGQKTPNGFYNLERMLRAVAAQDALIGCCGSCLDARGMCDSQLVQGTRRSDMDELADWTLWADKVIAF' A
#
# COMPACT_ATOMS: atom_id res chain seq x y z
N MET A 1 -3.46 -5.27 -4.36
CA MET A 1 -4.83 -5.84 -4.38
C MET A 1 -4.79 -7.21 -3.74
N ALA A 2 -5.81 -7.55 -2.95
CA ALA A 2 -5.97 -8.87 -2.35
C ALA A 2 -6.39 -9.93 -3.39
N GLY A 3 -6.13 -11.20 -3.08
CA GLY A 3 -6.42 -12.34 -3.94
C GLY A 3 -5.41 -12.55 -5.08
N GLN A 4 -4.18 -12.06 -4.95
CA GLN A 4 -3.19 -12.16 -6.02
C GLN A 4 -2.75 -13.62 -6.22
N LYS A 5 -2.94 -14.14 -7.43
CA LYS A 5 -2.46 -15.47 -7.85
C LYS A 5 -1.26 -15.33 -8.79
N THR A 6 -0.16 -15.98 -8.46
CA THR A 6 1.08 -15.99 -9.25
C THR A 6 1.62 -17.42 -9.35
N PRO A 7 2.37 -17.78 -10.40
CA PRO A 7 3.05 -19.07 -10.45
C PRO A 7 4.03 -19.24 -9.28
N ASN A 8 4.33 -20.49 -8.95
CA ASN A 8 5.30 -20.79 -7.89
C ASN A 8 6.68 -20.21 -8.23
N GLY A 9 7.33 -19.61 -7.23
CA GLY A 9 8.65 -18.97 -7.39
C GLY A 9 8.61 -17.50 -7.86
N PHE A 10 7.46 -16.96 -8.26
CA PHE A 10 7.34 -15.56 -8.67
C PHE A 10 7.01 -14.62 -7.51
N TYR A 11 7.30 -13.33 -7.69
CA TYR A 11 6.95 -12.28 -6.76
C TYR A 11 5.42 -12.17 -6.60
N ASN A 12 5.00 -11.99 -5.35
CA ASN A 12 3.62 -11.79 -4.98
C ASN A 12 3.55 -10.58 -4.04
N LEU A 13 3.05 -9.45 -4.56
CA LEU A 13 2.97 -8.18 -3.86
C LEU A 13 2.03 -8.25 -2.66
N GLU A 14 0.93 -9.03 -2.73
CA GLU A 14 0.07 -9.23 -1.56
C GLU A 14 0.84 -9.85 -0.39
N ARG A 15 1.59 -10.92 -0.67
CA ARG A 15 2.42 -11.59 0.35
C ARG A 15 3.53 -10.66 0.87
N MET A 16 4.17 -9.90 0.00
CA MET A 16 5.21 -8.93 0.38
C MET A 16 4.64 -7.82 1.28
N LEU A 17 3.49 -7.23 0.92
CA LEU A 17 2.84 -6.20 1.73
C LEU A 17 2.36 -6.72 3.08
N ARG A 18 1.83 -7.96 3.14
CA ARG A 18 1.44 -8.60 4.41
C ARG A 18 2.64 -8.77 5.35
N ALA A 19 3.82 -9.11 4.83
CA ALA A 19 5.03 -9.23 5.64
C ALA A 19 5.46 -7.88 6.23
N VAL A 20 5.34 -6.80 5.45
CA VAL A 20 5.62 -5.44 5.91
C VAL A 20 4.59 -4.99 6.96
N ALA A 21 3.30 -5.21 6.71
CA ALA A 21 2.23 -4.88 7.66
C ALA A 21 2.33 -5.68 8.97
N ALA A 22 2.84 -6.91 8.93
CA ALA A 22 3.09 -7.73 10.13
C ALA A 22 4.24 -7.19 11.01
N GLN A 23 4.95 -6.15 10.57
CA GLN A 23 5.94 -5.40 11.36
C GLN A 23 5.40 -4.04 11.78
N ASP A 24 4.07 -3.88 11.83
CA ASP A 24 3.36 -2.65 12.21
C ASP A 24 3.67 -1.42 11.33
N ALA A 25 4.19 -1.64 10.12
CA ALA A 25 4.43 -0.58 9.16
C ALA A 25 3.11 0.00 8.65
N LEU A 26 3.05 1.33 8.57
CA LEU A 26 1.91 2.05 8.01
C LEU A 26 1.97 2.02 6.48
N ILE A 27 0.87 1.60 5.84
CA ILE A 27 0.77 1.48 4.38
C ILE A 27 -0.47 2.22 3.89
N GLY A 28 -0.25 3.40 3.32
CA GLY A 28 -1.30 4.26 2.77
C GLY A 28 -1.48 4.06 1.25
N CYS A 29 -2.72 3.93 0.82
CA CYS A 29 -3.11 3.91 -0.59
C CYS A 29 -3.89 5.19 -0.93
N CYS A 30 -3.31 6.08 -1.73
CA CYS A 30 -3.91 7.37 -2.08
C CYS A 30 -5.32 7.20 -2.68
N GLY A 31 -6.34 7.74 -2.01
CA GLY A 31 -7.75 7.54 -2.34
C GLY A 31 -8.14 8.03 -3.72
N SER A 32 -7.74 9.25 -4.10
CA SER A 32 -8.01 9.79 -5.44
C SER A 32 -7.34 8.96 -6.55
N CYS A 33 -6.18 8.36 -6.27
CA CYS A 33 -5.51 7.44 -7.19
C CYS A 33 -6.24 6.09 -7.31
N LEU A 34 -6.81 5.59 -6.20
CA LEU A 34 -7.67 4.40 -6.20
C LEU A 34 -8.94 4.65 -7.03
N ASP A 35 -9.61 5.77 -6.78
CA ASP A 35 -10.85 6.16 -7.45
C ASP A 35 -10.63 6.30 -8.97
N ALA A 36 -9.54 6.98 -9.38
CA ALA A 36 -9.17 7.12 -10.79
C ALA A 36 -8.89 5.77 -11.49
N ARG A 37 -8.55 4.72 -10.73
CA ARG A 37 -8.29 3.37 -11.23
C ARG A 37 -9.46 2.41 -11.00
N GLY A 38 -10.60 2.89 -10.47
CA GLY A 38 -11.77 2.06 -10.18
C GLY A 38 -11.51 1.00 -9.12
N MET A 39 -10.61 1.26 -8.17
CA MET A 39 -10.29 0.34 -7.07
C MET A 39 -11.04 0.75 -5.80
N CYS A 40 -11.73 -0.20 -5.18
CA CYS A 40 -12.43 0.00 -3.92
C CYS A 40 -11.68 -0.61 -2.74
N ASP A 41 -12.00 -0.12 -1.54
CA ASP A 41 -11.27 -0.44 -0.31
C ASP A 41 -11.31 -1.94 0.03
N SER A 42 -12.37 -2.65 -0.35
CA SER A 42 -12.50 -4.10 -0.15
C SER A 42 -11.51 -4.93 -0.99
N GLN A 43 -10.90 -4.34 -2.01
CA GLN A 43 -9.87 -4.97 -2.83
C GLN A 43 -8.46 -4.75 -2.27
N LEU A 44 -8.29 -3.93 -1.23
CA LEU A 44 -6.99 -3.65 -0.63
C LEU A 44 -6.45 -4.87 0.12
N VAL A 45 -5.12 -4.95 0.19
CA VAL A 45 -4.44 -6.00 0.96
C VAL A 45 -4.67 -5.73 2.44
N GLN A 46 -4.94 -6.78 3.23
CA GLN A 46 -5.04 -6.66 4.69
C GLN A 46 -3.77 -6.01 5.28
N GLY A 47 -3.93 -5.03 6.15
CA GLY A 47 -2.83 -4.21 6.67
C GLY A 47 -2.51 -2.97 5.84
N THR A 48 -3.22 -2.74 4.73
CA THR A 48 -3.18 -1.49 3.97
C THR A 48 -4.53 -0.76 4.10
N ARG A 49 -4.53 0.57 3.93
CA ARG A 49 -5.76 1.37 4.04
C ARG A 49 -5.78 2.50 3.02
N ARG A 50 -6.99 2.96 2.69
CA ARG A 50 -7.19 4.22 1.97
C ARG A 50 -6.57 5.37 2.78
N SER A 51 -5.93 6.30 2.08
CA SER A 51 -5.17 7.45 2.58
C SER A 51 -5.36 8.62 1.60
N ASP A 52 -4.64 9.72 1.80
CA ASP A 52 -4.69 10.92 0.98
C ASP A 52 -3.29 11.54 0.79
N MET A 53 -3.23 12.66 0.08
CA MET A 53 -1.97 13.37 -0.17
C MET A 53 -1.47 14.15 1.06
N ASP A 54 -2.35 14.50 1.99
CA ASP A 54 -1.97 15.23 3.20
C ASP A 54 -1.19 14.30 4.13
N GLU A 55 -1.63 13.06 4.30
CA GLU A 55 -0.89 12.05 5.07
C GLU A 55 0.48 11.72 4.45
N LEU A 56 0.58 11.67 3.11
CA LEU A 56 1.87 11.51 2.45
C LEU A 56 2.80 12.71 2.71
N ALA A 57 2.26 13.93 2.71
CA ALA A 57 3.01 15.13 3.04
C ALA A 57 3.50 15.10 4.50
N ASP A 58 2.65 14.70 5.44
CA ASP A 58 3.00 14.53 6.84
C ASP A 58 4.13 13.52 7.02
N TRP A 59 4.05 12.36 6.38
CA TRP A 59 5.12 11.34 6.42
C TRP A 59 6.42 11.84 5.78
N THR A 60 6.32 12.62 4.72
CA THR A 60 7.47 13.22 4.03
C THR A 60 8.17 14.24 4.92
N LEU A 61 7.42 15.08 5.64
CA LEU A 61 7.96 16.04 6.59
C LEU A 61 8.56 15.38 7.83
N TRP A 62 7.97 14.26 8.27
CA TRP A 62 8.43 13.50 9.42
C TRP A 62 9.73 12.72 9.14
N ALA A 63 9.90 12.19 7.93
CA ALA A 63 11.01 11.30 7.60
C ALA A 63 12.34 12.03 7.34
N ASP A 64 13.45 11.47 7.83
CA ASP A 64 14.79 11.98 7.49
C ASP A 64 15.14 11.82 5.99
N LYS A 65 14.55 10.80 5.35
CA LYS A 65 14.76 10.46 3.94
C LYS A 65 13.50 9.89 3.31
N VAL A 66 13.27 10.27 2.06
CA VAL A 66 12.21 9.70 1.21
C VAL A 66 12.84 9.04 -0.01
N ILE A 67 12.41 7.81 -0.30
CA ILE A 67 12.82 7.06 -1.50
C ILE A 67 11.59 6.92 -2.39
N ALA A 68 11.70 7.37 -3.64
CA ALA A 68 10.67 7.26 -4.66
C ALA A 68 11.07 6.23 -5.73
N PHE A 69 10.11 5.45 -6.21
CA PHE A 69 10.27 4.35 -7.17
C PHE A 69 9.35 4.50 -8.37
#